data_AF-A0A2L2TB27-F1
#
_entry.id   AF-A0A2L2TB27-F1
#
_cell.length_a   1.000
_cell.length_b   1.000
_cell.length_c   1.000
_cell.angle_alpha   90.00
_cell.angle_beta   90.00
_cell.angle_gamma   90.00
#
_symmetry.space_group_name_H-M   'P 1'
#
loop_
_entity.id
_entity.type
_entity.pdbx_description
1 polymer ?
#
loop_
_entity_poly.entity_id
_entity_poly.type
_entity_poly.pdbx_seq_one_letter_code
_entity_poly.pdbx_strand_id
1 'polypeptide(L)'
;MKRGSSSLLVGLESLELHGSSVALRHGNVDLHLRDAQPLANLKFARLFAYIPRYVATYVLRSNASLERLELGMLDAPKLGGVGIDSVDNLNFDGQNTYMTGVIPRSLGGFFSDCSPSFRNLRYLHLCQPCNSRGDYFNQMNAWSACAEKTALKSWENILIASRQSLETLVIDQRPGAGVEDNEGFSEEEFLNSGTSGIGNKAFIDSIGSMLTSESDLPRLSQVYLYGFIVRSPLRRMPSEETPGDTFLHDLERRGVRCEARRGKWCLFDQESGTASWAKWNGDGCSNLHDEYMGVRWYTVLANT
;
A
#
# COMPACT_ATOMS: atom_id res chain seq x y z
N MET A 1 -10.39 -45.24 -11.09
CA MET A 1 -9.93 -44.52 -9.88
C MET A 1 -10.63 -43.18 -9.80
N LYS A 2 -11.60 -43.03 -8.88
CA LYS A 2 -12.27 -41.76 -8.60
C LYS A 2 -11.25 -40.82 -7.93
N ARG A 3 -10.88 -39.71 -8.58
CA ARG A 3 -10.08 -38.65 -7.95
C ARG A 3 -10.94 -37.99 -6.88
N GLY A 4 -10.43 -37.97 -5.65
CA GLY A 4 -11.10 -37.40 -4.49
C GLY A 4 -11.37 -35.91 -4.65
N SER A 5 -12.66 -35.58 -4.50
CA SER A 5 -13.20 -34.42 -3.77
C SER A 5 -12.32 -33.16 -3.65
N SER A 6 -12.44 -32.24 -4.59
CA SER A 6 -12.15 -30.81 -4.38
C SER A 6 -13.41 -30.08 -3.85
N SER A 7 -14.06 -30.63 -2.81
CA SER A 7 -15.35 -30.14 -2.30
C SER A 7 -15.24 -29.09 -1.18
N LEU A 8 -14.03 -28.72 -0.76
CA LEU A 8 -13.85 -27.89 0.45
C LEU A 8 -13.97 -26.37 0.22
N LEU A 9 -13.92 -25.89 -1.03
CA LEU A 9 -13.90 -24.44 -1.31
C LEU A 9 -15.14 -23.92 -2.06
N VAL A 10 -16.13 -24.77 -2.30
CA VAL A 10 -17.32 -24.45 -3.11
C VAL A 10 -18.20 -23.37 -2.46
N GLY A 11 -18.05 -23.11 -1.16
CA GLY A 11 -18.80 -22.07 -0.42
C GLY A 11 -17.92 -20.99 0.24
N LEU A 12 -16.63 -20.87 -0.14
CA LEU A 12 -15.76 -19.91 0.50
C LEU A 12 -16.13 -18.47 0.09
N GLU A 13 -16.67 -17.68 1.03
CA GLU A 13 -17.05 -16.29 0.80
C GLU A 13 -16.00 -15.27 1.22
N SER A 14 -15.09 -15.65 2.12
CA SER A 14 -14.10 -14.78 2.74
C SER A 14 -12.75 -15.48 2.82
N LEU A 15 -11.68 -14.82 2.38
CA LEU A 15 -10.31 -15.33 2.40
C LEU A 15 -9.34 -14.27 2.89
N GLU A 16 -8.54 -14.60 3.90
CA GLU A 16 -7.41 -13.78 4.34
C GLU A 16 -6.12 -14.59 4.27
N LEU A 17 -5.12 -14.07 3.56
CA LEU A 17 -3.79 -14.64 3.44
C LEU A 17 -2.75 -13.64 3.91
N HIS A 18 -1.92 -14.09 4.85
CA HIS A 18 -0.77 -13.36 5.36
C HIS A 18 0.51 -14.13 5.02
N GLY A 19 1.26 -13.62 4.06
CA GLY A 19 2.47 -14.25 3.55
C GLY A 19 3.69 -14.05 4.45
N SER A 20 4.67 -14.93 4.32
CA SER A 20 5.96 -14.84 5.03
C SER A 20 7.11 -14.89 4.02
N SER A 21 8.15 -14.09 4.25
CA SER A 21 9.35 -14.07 3.40
C SER A 21 10.07 -15.42 3.37
N VAL A 22 9.95 -16.20 4.45
CA VAL A 22 10.50 -17.56 4.55
C VAL A 22 9.82 -18.52 3.57
N ALA A 23 8.52 -18.35 3.32
CA ALA A 23 7.76 -19.19 2.40
C ALA A 23 8.19 -19.01 0.94
N LEU A 24 8.74 -17.84 0.57
CA LEU A 24 9.32 -17.60 -0.76
C LEU A 24 10.62 -18.39 -0.99
N ARG A 25 11.34 -18.75 0.08
CA ARG A 25 12.63 -19.47 -0.01
C ARG A 25 12.46 -20.98 -0.19
N HIS A 26 11.32 -21.54 0.19
CA HIS A 26 11.08 -22.99 0.16
C HIS A 26 10.62 -23.55 -1.20
N GLY A 27 10.80 -22.77 -2.28
CA GLY A 27 10.48 -23.20 -3.63
C GLY A 27 8.98 -23.39 -3.85
N ASN A 28 8.55 -23.25 -5.10
CA ASN A 28 7.17 -23.58 -5.48
C ASN A 28 6.92 -25.06 -5.17
N VAL A 29 6.30 -25.37 -4.03
CA VAL A 29 5.51 -26.60 -3.94
C VAL A 29 4.51 -26.48 -5.07
N ASP A 30 4.55 -27.42 -6.00
CA ASP A 30 3.91 -27.45 -7.31
C ASP A 30 2.37 -27.39 -7.20
N LEU A 31 1.86 -26.25 -6.73
CA LEU A 31 0.46 -25.97 -6.60
C LEU A 31 0.00 -25.49 -7.98
N HIS A 32 -0.55 -26.43 -8.76
CA HIS A 32 -1.21 -26.18 -10.04
C HIS A 32 -2.50 -25.33 -9.87
N LEU A 33 -2.40 -24.15 -9.26
CA LEU A 33 -3.50 -23.18 -9.13
C LEU A 33 -3.89 -22.55 -10.47
N ARG A 34 -3.01 -22.65 -11.47
CA ARG A 34 -3.30 -22.19 -12.84
C ARG A 34 -4.53 -22.87 -13.42
N ASP A 35 -4.65 -24.17 -13.23
CA ASP A 35 -5.75 -24.99 -13.78
C ASP A 35 -6.91 -25.17 -12.80
N ALA A 36 -6.74 -24.73 -11.55
CA ALA A 36 -7.80 -24.76 -10.54
C ALA A 36 -8.95 -23.83 -10.95
N GLN A 37 -10.18 -24.23 -10.58
CA GLN A 37 -11.36 -23.39 -10.77
C GLN A 37 -11.29 -22.15 -9.85
N PRO A 38 -11.70 -20.95 -10.32
CA PRO A 38 -11.81 -19.77 -9.48
C PRO A 38 -12.76 -19.99 -8.30
N LEU A 39 -12.59 -19.21 -7.23
CA LEU A 39 -13.43 -19.28 -6.04
C LEU A 39 -14.74 -18.53 -6.31
N ALA A 40 -15.71 -19.23 -6.90
CA ALA A 40 -16.92 -18.62 -7.47
C ALA A 40 -17.80 -17.82 -6.50
N ASN A 41 -17.69 -18.07 -5.19
CA ASN A 41 -18.48 -17.40 -4.15
C ASN A 41 -17.65 -16.40 -3.31
N LEU A 42 -16.39 -16.15 -3.67
CA LEU A 42 -15.50 -15.32 -2.88
C LEU A 42 -15.89 -13.84 -2.99
N LYS A 43 -16.44 -13.27 -1.92
CA LYS A 43 -16.87 -11.87 -1.81
C LYS A 43 -15.79 -10.98 -1.22
N PHE A 44 -14.98 -11.51 -0.30
CA PHE A 44 -13.92 -10.76 0.37
C PHE A 44 -12.57 -11.46 0.25
N ALA A 45 -11.54 -10.73 -0.15
CA ALA A 45 -10.17 -11.19 -0.14
C ALA A 45 -9.22 -10.16 0.47
N ARG A 46 -8.38 -10.61 1.41
CA ARG A 46 -7.26 -9.86 1.98
C ARG A 46 -5.95 -10.58 1.71
N LEU A 47 -5.04 -9.95 0.96
CA LEU A 47 -3.74 -10.50 0.61
C LEU A 47 -2.64 -9.57 1.12
N PHE A 48 -1.92 -9.97 2.18
CA PHE A 48 -0.95 -9.12 2.86
C PHE A 48 0.41 -9.81 3.04
N ALA A 49 1.47 -8.99 3.06
CA ALA A 49 2.87 -9.38 3.16
C ALA A 49 3.32 -10.24 1.95
N TYR A 50 4.20 -11.22 2.14
CA TYR A 50 4.87 -11.93 1.05
C TYR A 50 3.99 -13.03 0.42
N ILE A 51 3.02 -12.62 -0.39
CA ILE A 51 2.13 -13.53 -1.12
C ILE A 51 2.79 -13.92 -2.46
N PRO A 52 2.92 -15.22 -2.78
CA PRO A 52 3.44 -15.63 -4.08
C PRO A 52 2.54 -15.13 -5.22
N ARG A 53 3.15 -14.65 -6.30
CA ARG A 53 2.44 -14.06 -7.45
C ARG A 53 1.36 -14.98 -8.02
N TYR A 54 1.62 -16.28 -8.15
CA TYR A 54 0.65 -17.25 -8.67
C TYR A 54 -0.56 -17.43 -7.74
N VAL A 55 -0.40 -17.28 -6.42
CA VAL A 55 -1.50 -17.30 -5.44
C VAL A 55 -2.35 -16.04 -5.60
N ALA A 56 -1.71 -14.87 -5.71
CA ALA A 56 -2.42 -13.62 -5.95
C ALA A 56 -3.22 -13.68 -7.26
N THR A 57 -2.61 -14.15 -8.35
CA THR A 57 -3.28 -14.36 -9.64
C THR A 57 -4.48 -15.30 -9.50
N TYR A 58 -4.33 -16.42 -8.79
CA TYR A 58 -5.42 -17.37 -8.57
C TYR A 58 -6.61 -16.75 -7.83
N VAL A 59 -6.37 -16.06 -6.71
CA VAL A 59 -7.43 -15.43 -5.91
C VAL A 59 -8.17 -14.38 -6.73
N LEU A 60 -7.45 -13.56 -7.49
CA LEU A 60 -8.00 -12.48 -8.32
C LEU A 60 -8.77 -12.97 -9.55
N ARG A 61 -8.70 -14.26 -9.92
CA ARG A 61 -9.61 -14.86 -10.91
C ARG A 61 -11.06 -14.92 -10.43
N SER A 62 -11.30 -14.74 -9.12
CA SER A 62 -12.64 -14.63 -8.52
C SER A 62 -13.28 -13.25 -8.75
N ASN A 63 -12.90 -12.57 -9.84
CA ASN A 63 -13.29 -11.19 -10.15
C ASN A 63 -14.80 -10.98 -10.30
N ALA A 64 -15.56 -12.02 -10.66
CA ALA A 64 -17.00 -11.96 -10.82
C ALA A 64 -17.74 -11.86 -9.47
N SER A 65 -17.19 -12.41 -8.39
CA SER A 65 -17.85 -12.48 -7.08
C SER A 65 -17.28 -11.49 -6.06
N LEU A 66 -16.05 -11.01 -6.25
CA LEU A 66 -15.38 -10.12 -5.30
C LEU A 66 -16.13 -8.79 -5.15
N GLU A 67 -16.49 -8.48 -3.90
CA GLU A 67 -17.11 -7.23 -3.48
C GLU A 67 -16.15 -6.32 -2.70
N ARG A 68 -15.19 -6.92 -1.99
CA ARG A 68 -14.17 -6.23 -1.20
C ARG A 68 -12.80 -6.87 -1.40
N LEU A 69 -11.82 -6.04 -1.73
CA LEU A 69 -10.44 -6.49 -1.97
C LEU A 69 -9.46 -5.62 -1.19
N GLU A 70 -8.55 -6.24 -0.45
CA GLU A 70 -7.47 -5.55 0.25
C GLU A 70 -6.11 -6.14 -0.10
N LEU A 71 -5.23 -5.31 -0.64
CA LEU A 71 -3.93 -5.69 -1.16
C LEU A 71 -2.83 -4.92 -0.44
N GLY A 72 -2.09 -5.62 0.41
CA GLY A 72 -0.82 -5.16 0.99
C GLY A 72 0.27 -6.18 0.71
N MET A 73 0.33 -6.71 -0.52
CA MET A 73 1.28 -7.75 -0.90
C MET A 73 2.65 -7.14 -1.15
N LEU A 74 3.72 -7.77 -0.67
CA LEU A 74 5.11 -7.34 -0.85
C LEU A 74 5.80 -8.21 -1.89
N ASP A 75 6.62 -7.59 -2.74
CA ASP A 75 7.51 -8.29 -3.65
C ASP A 75 8.67 -8.97 -2.88
N ALA A 76 9.43 -9.83 -3.56
CA ALA A 76 10.53 -10.54 -2.92
C ALA A 76 11.59 -9.56 -2.35
N PRO A 77 12.15 -9.86 -1.15
CA PRO A 77 13.30 -9.14 -0.62
C PRO A 77 14.46 -9.09 -1.62
N LYS A 78 15.11 -7.94 -1.76
CA LYS A 78 16.35 -7.80 -2.54
C LYS A 78 17.49 -7.43 -1.60
N LEU A 79 18.58 -8.20 -1.67
CA LEU A 79 19.81 -7.93 -0.93
C LEU A 79 20.49 -6.67 -1.48
N GLY A 80 21.20 -5.94 -0.61
CA GLY A 80 22.03 -4.81 -1.00
C GLY A 80 23.05 -5.19 -2.08
N GLY A 81 23.27 -4.30 -3.06
CA GLY A 81 24.31 -4.44 -4.09
C GLY A 81 23.90 -5.11 -5.41
N VAL A 82 22.78 -5.86 -5.48
CA VAL A 82 22.29 -6.48 -6.73
C VAL A 82 21.03 -5.77 -7.22
N GLY A 83 21.13 -5.06 -8.34
CA GLY A 83 19.98 -4.43 -9.00
C GLY A 83 19.44 -3.16 -8.34
N ILE A 84 20.25 -2.51 -7.49
CA ILE A 84 20.00 -1.14 -7.03
C ILE A 84 20.58 -0.20 -8.08
N ASP A 85 19.73 0.38 -8.92
CA ASP A 85 20.16 1.41 -9.85
C ASP A 85 20.38 2.72 -9.10
N SER A 86 21.49 3.41 -9.41
CA SER A 86 21.73 4.80 -9.03
C SER A 86 20.58 5.74 -9.41
N VAL A 87 19.88 5.45 -10.52
CA VAL A 87 18.68 6.17 -10.98
C VAL A 87 17.50 5.95 -10.03
N ASP A 88 17.38 4.77 -9.42
CA ASP A 88 16.32 4.49 -8.45
C ASP A 88 16.53 5.28 -7.12
N ASN A 89 17.75 5.78 -6.88
CA ASN A 89 18.17 6.39 -5.61
C ASN A 89 19.00 7.66 -5.82
N LEU A 90 18.51 8.65 -6.57
CA LEU A 90 19.25 9.86 -6.97
C LEU A 90 19.89 10.73 -5.84
N ASN A 91 19.52 10.54 -4.57
CA ASN A 91 20.13 11.22 -3.41
C ASN A 91 21.12 10.31 -2.65
N PHE A 92 21.54 9.21 -3.27
CA PHE A 92 22.46 8.21 -2.74
C PHE A 92 23.90 8.74 -2.82
N ASP A 93 24.51 8.98 -1.67
CA ASP A 93 25.96 9.17 -1.59
C ASP A 93 26.64 7.80 -1.54
N GLY A 94 27.27 7.41 -2.65
CA GLY A 94 27.88 6.10 -2.84
C GLY A 94 29.11 5.80 -1.99
N GLN A 95 29.43 6.65 -1.00
CA GLN A 95 30.59 6.48 -0.12
C GLN A 95 30.32 5.59 1.12
N ASN A 96 29.07 5.24 1.42
CA ASN A 96 28.77 4.42 2.60
C ASN A 96 28.72 2.91 2.28
N THR A 97 29.79 2.22 2.68
CA THR A 97 30.04 0.77 2.55
C THR A 97 29.12 -0.15 3.39
N TYR A 98 28.05 0.37 4.00
CA TYR A 98 27.20 -0.36 4.96
C TYR A 98 25.80 -0.72 4.41
N MET A 99 25.66 -0.91 3.10
CA MET A 99 24.34 -1.15 2.49
C MET A 99 23.96 -2.64 2.51
N THR A 100 22.94 -3.00 3.29
CA THR A 100 22.54 -4.39 3.50
C THR A 100 21.20 -4.81 2.84
N GLY A 101 20.31 -3.88 2.41
CA GLY A 101 19.05 -4.28 1.72
C GLY A 101 18.27 -3.18 0.97
N VAL A 102 17.29 -3.60 0.14
CA VAL A 102 16.30 -2.73 -0.55
C VAL A 102 14.92 -2.96 0.05
N ILE A 103 14.18 -1.89 0.37
CA ILE A 103 12.80 -2.04 0.86
C ILE A 103 11.93 -2.64 -0.26
N PRO A 104 11.24 -3.78 -0.01
CA PRO A 104 10.32 -4.36 -0.97
C PRO A 104 9.23 -3.38 -1.38
N ARG A 105 8.86 -3.37 -2.66
CA ARG A 105 7.67 -2.64 -3.14
C ARG A 105 6.45 -3.54 -3.08
N SER A 106 5.28 -2.95 -3.32
CA SER A 106 4.07 -3.74 -3.53
C SER A 106 4.29 -4.75 -4.67
N LEU A 107 3.77 -5.96 -4.49
CA LEU A 107 3.83 -6.99 -5.51
C LEU A 107 3.17 -6.48 -6.79
N GLY A 108 3.90 -6.46 -7.90
CA GLY A 108 3.37 -6.13 -9.23
C GLY A 108 3.31 -7.33 -10.17
N GLY A 109 2.67 -7.14 -11.33
CA GLY A 109 2.65 -8.11 -12.42
C GLY A 109 1.83 -9.38 -12.14
N PHE A 110 0.83 -9.29 -11.26
CA PHE A 110 0.00 -10.44 -10.88
C PHE A 110 -1.24 -10.65 -11.77
N PHE A 111 -1.41 -9.84 -12.81
CA PHE A 111 -2.33 -10.11 -13.92
C PHE A 111 -1.55 -10.67 -15.11
N SER A 112 -1.86 -11.91 -15.49
CA SER A 112 -1.34 -12.54 -16.71
C SER A 112 -2.33 -12.30 -17.85
N ASP A 113 -2.04 -11.41 -18.80
CA ASP A 113 -2.68 -11.13 -20.11
C ASP A 113 -4.22 -11.02 -20.22
N CYS A 114 -4.97 -11.40 -19.18
CA CYS A 114 -6.40 -11.30 -19.06
C CYS A 114 -6.70 -10.06 -18.20
N SER A 115 -7.27 -9.04 -18.83
CA SER A 115 -7.82 -7.90 -18.09
C SER A 115 -8.99 -8.41 -17.24
N PRO A 116 -8.88 -8.44 -15.90
CA PRO A 116 -10.01 -8.82 -15.06
C PRO A 116 -11.17 -7.85 -15.28
N SER A 117 -12.39 -8.29 -15.04
CA SER A 117 -13.56 -7.41 -14.95
C SER A 117 -14.20 -7.62 -13.59
N PHE A 118 -13.96 -6.68 -12.68
CA PHE A 118 -14.52 -6.71 -11.34
C PHE A 118 -15.90 -6.04 -11.37
N ARG A 119 -16.95 -6.83 -11.55
CA ARG A 119 -18.32 -6.30 -11.71
C ARG A 119 -18.98 -5.86 -10.41
N ASN A 120 -18.54 -6.43 -9.30
CA ASN A 120 -19.16 -6.27 -7.99
C ASN A 120 -18.24 -5.62 -6.96
N LEU A 121 -17.00 -5.27 -7.34
CA LEU A 121 -16.00 -4.75 -6.40
C LEU A 121 -16.37 -3.31 -6.02
N ARG A 122 -16.90 -3.15 -4.81
CA ARG A 122 -17.33 -1.86 -4.25
C ARG A 122 -16.28 -1.23 -3.35
N TYR A 123 -15.43 -2.05 -2.73
CA TYR A 123 -14.38 -1.59 -1.81
C TYR A 123 -13.02 -2.12 -2.24
N LEU A 124 -12.06 -1.20 -2.39
CA LEU A 124 -10.67 -1.54 -2.69
C LEU A 124 -9.74 -0.86 -1.68
N HIS A 125 -8.83 -1.63 -1.08
CA HIS A 125 -7.75 -1.12 -0.25
C HIS A 125 -6.41 -1.49 -0.86
N LEU A 126 -5.59 -0.49 -1.17
CA LEU A 126 -4.27 -0.61 -1.74
C LEU A 126 -3.25 -0.09 -0.74
N CYS A 127 -2.44 -1.01 -0.21
CA CYS A 127 -1.41 -0.73 0.78
C CYS A 127 -0.02 -0.93 0.15
N GLN A 128 0.86 0.07 0.25
CA GLN A 128 2.23 -0.01 -0.24
C GLN A 128 3.24 0.59 0.73
N PRO A 129 4.48 0.08 0.75
CA PRO A 129 5.59 0.82 1.33
C PRO A 129 5.83 2.07 0.49
N CYS A 130 5.84 3.24 1.11
CA CYS A 130 6.12 4.50 0.44
C CYS A 130 7.48 5.04 0.83
N ASN A 131 8.14 5.64 -0.15
CA ASN A 131 9.35 6.39 0.10
C ASN A 131 8.95 7.72 0.74
N SER A 132 8.87 7.77 2.06
CA SER A 132 8.84 9.03 2.78
C SER A 132 10.22 9.66 2.70
N ARG A 133 10.54 10.26 1.54
CA ARG A 133 11.57 11.30 1.41
C ARG A 133 11.13 12.57 2.15
N GLY A 134 10.56 12.43 3.35
CA GLY A 134 10.46 13.56 4.26
C GLY A 134 11.88 13.94 4.60
N ASP A 135 12.18 15.22 4.60
CA ASP A 135 13.51 15.85 4.79
C ASP A 135 14.21 15.46 6.11
N TYR A 136 13.68 14.49 6.86
CA TYR A 136 14.03 14.16 8.23
C TYR A 136 14.39 12.68 8.47
N PHE A 137 13.93 11.75 7.63
CA PHE A 137 14.35 10.36 7.78
C PHE A 137 15.72 10.20 7.10
N ASN A 138 16.78 10.19 7.90
CA ASN A 138 18.12 9.69 7.54
C ASN A 138 18.11 8.17 7.24
N GLN A 139 17.02 7.65 6.69
CA GLN A 139 16.95 6.28 6.26
C GLN A 139 17.78 6.14 4.99
N MET A 140 18.89 5.45 5.13
CA MET A 140 19.76 5.07 4.03
C MET A 140 19.20 3.90 3.20
N ASN A 141 17.90 3.59 3.36
CA ASN A 141 17.27 2.46 2.70
C ASN A 141 17.12 2.73 1.20
N ALA A 142 17.57 1.78 0.38
CA ALA A 142 17.35 1.84 -1.05
C ALA A 142 15.91 1.44 -1.41
N TRP A 143 15.40 2.05 -2.47
CA TRP A 143 14.09 1.75 -3.04
C TRP A 143 14.23 1.36 -4.50
N SER A 144 13.32 0.53 -5.03
CA SER A 144 13.27 0.22 -6.47
C SER A 144 12.11 0.97 -7.13
N ALA A 145 12.41 1.93 -8.02
CA ALA A 145 11.39 2.69 -8.75
C ALA A 145 10.77 1.86 -9.88
N CYS A 146 11.54 0.96 -10.49
CA CYS A 146 11.01 0.00 -11.47
C CYS A 146 9.94 -0.93 -10.86
N ALA A 147 10.17 -1.44 -9.65
CA ALA A 147 9.19 -2.26 -8.95
C ALA A 147 7.94 -1.45 -8.57
N GLU A 148 8.10 -0.19 -8.15
CA GLU A 148 6.99 0.74 -7.88
C GLU A 148 6.15 0.98 -9.13
N LYS A 149 6.76 1.27 -10.29
CA LYS A 149 6.06 1.42 -11.57
C LYS A 149 5.25 0.18 -11.95
N THR A 150 5.82 -1.00 -11.76
CA THR A 150 5.15 -2.28 -12.05
C THR A 150 3.95 -2.52 -11.12
N ALA A 151 4.09 -2.16 -9.84
CA ALA A 151 3.01 -2.24 -8.86
C ALA A 151 1.87 -1.25 -9.19
N LEU A 152 2.20 0.02 -9.44
CA LEU A 152 1.25 1.06 -9.81
C LEU A 152 0.49 0.69 -11.09
N LYS A 153 1.15 0.09 -12.09
CA LYS A 153 0.47 -0.42 -13.29
C LYS A 153 -0.55 -1.52 -12.97
N SER A 154 -0.23 -2.39 -12.01
CA SER A 154 -1.15 -3.44 -11.58
C SER A 154 -2.36 -2.86 -10.84
N TRP A 155 -2.16 -1.80 -10.05
CA TRP A 155 -3.23 -1.08 -9.36
C TRP A 155 -4.14 -0.32 -10.34
N GLU A 156 -3.56 0.37 -11.32
CA GLU A 156 -4.29 1.01 -12.42
C GLU A 156 -5.20 -0.01 -13.13
N ASN A 157 -4.69 -1.21 -13.42
CA ASN A 157 -5.49 -2.26 -14.04
C ASN A 157 -6.68 -2.70 -13.17
N ILE A 158 -6.55 -2.73 -11.84
CA ILE A 158 -7.68 -3.03 -10.93
C ILE A 158 -8.71 -1.90 -10.98
N LEU A 159 -8.26 -0.64 -10.91
CA LEU A 159 -9.14 0.52 -10.96
C LEU A 159 -9.95 0.53 -12.26
N ILE A 160 -9.29 0.34 -13.41
CA ILE A 160 -9.95 0.21 -14.72
C ILE A 160 -10.96 -0.95 -14.71
N ALA A 161 -10.56 -2.12 -14.20
CA ALA A 161 -11.40 -3.30 -14.14
C ALA A 161 -12.61 -3.16 -13.20
N SER A 162 -12.56 -2.23 -12.24
CA SER A 162 -13.60 -1.96 -11.23
C SER A 162 -14.37 -0.66 -11.46
N ARG A 163 -14.14 0.01 -12.60
CA ARG A 163 -14.68 1.34 -12.95
C ARG A 163 -16.18 1.51 -12.69
N GLN A 164 -16.97 0.48 -12.99
CA GLN A 164 -18.43 0.55 -12.91
C GLN A 164 -18.99 0.25 -11.52
N SER A 165 -18.17 -0.26 -10.59
CA SER A 165 -18.64 -0.76 -9.29
C SER A 165 -17.96 -0.14 -8.09
N LEU A 166 -16.75 0.43 -8.24
CA LEU A 166 -15.96 0.91 -7.11
C LEU A 166 -16.62 2.13 -6.45
N GLU A 167 -16.94 2.01 -5.17
CA GLU A 167 -17.59 3.05 -4.36
C GLU A 167 -16.63 3.66 -3.34
N THR A 168 -15.78 2.82 -2.73
CA THR A 168 -14.82 3.20 -1.68
C THR A 168 -13.41 2.75 -2.04
N LEU A 169 -12.46 3.68 -1.98
CA LEU A 169 -11.03 3.43 -2.17
C LEU A 169 -10.24 3.81 -0.93
N VAL A 170 -9.39 2.91 -0.45
CA VAL A 170 -8.40 3.19 0.60
C VAL A 170 -7.02 3.10 -0.01
N ILE A 171 -6.24 4.17 0.11
CA ILE A 171 -4.83 4.20 -0.26
C ILE A 171 -4.01 4.31 1.02
N ASP A 172 -3.21 3.30 1.32
CA ASP A 172 -2.38 3.21 2.51
C ASP A 172 -0.89 3.23 2.14
N GLN A 173 -0.30 4.41 2.22
CA GLN A 173 1.12 4.64 1.99
C GLN A 173 1.87 4.58 3.30
N ARG A 174 2.63 3.49 3.49
CA ARG A 174 3.32 3.21 4.74
C ARG A 174 4.80 3.56 4.64
N PRO A 175 5.28 4.59 5.35
CA PRO A 175 6.69 4.91 5.37
C PRO A 175 7.51 3.72 5.90
N GLY A 176 8.69 3.51 5.32
CA GLY A 176 9.69 2.59 5.85
C GLY A 176 10.17 3.06 7.23
N ALA A 177 10.50 2.12 8.12
CA ALA A 177 11.19 2.35 9.39
C ALA A 177 12.15 1.18 9.63
N GLY A 178 13.37 1.46 10.09
CA GLY A 178 14.28 0.39 10.53
C GLY A 178 13.66 -0.40 11.69
N VAL A 179 13.85 -1.72 11.72
CA VAL A 179 13.39 -2.54 12.87
C VAL A 179 14.07 -2.12 14.17
N GLU A 180 15.30 -1.63 14.09
CA GLU A 180 16.10 -1.14 15.23
C GLU A 180 15.70 0.27 15.68
N ASP A 181 15.22 1.10 14.74
CA ASP A 181 14.82 2.50 14.95
C ASP A 181 13.37 2.60 15.43
N ASN A 182 13.00 1.82 16.45
CA ASN A 182 11.66 1.76 17.03
C ASN A 182 11.26 3.07 17.77
N GLU A 183 11.74 4.22 17.29
CA GLU A 183 11.52 5.55 17.83
C GLU A 183 10.15 6.06 17.39
N GLY A 184 9.15 5.85 18.26
CA GLY A 184 8.57 6.96 19.02
C GLY A 184 7.82 8.10 18.31
N PHE A 185 7.79 8.22 16.99
CA PHE A 185 7.19 9.41 16.35
C PHE A 185 5.68 9.46 16.51
N SER A 186 5.20 10.57 17.07
CA SER A 186 3.79 10.94 17.16
C SER A 186 3.21 11.34 15.78
N GLU A 187 1.88 11.41 15.70
CA GLU A 187 1.18 11.88 14.49
C GLU A 187 1.57 13.31 14.12
N GLU A 188 1.74 14.16 15.13
CA GLU A 188 2.16 15.55 14.96
C GLU A 188 3.57 15.63 14.36
N GLU A 189 4.52 14.82 14.83
CA GLU A 189 5.91 14.88 14.35
C GLU A 189 6.04 14.37 12.91
N PHE A 190 5.32 13.31 12.52
CA PHE A 190 5.34 12.83 11.13
C PHE A 190 4.71 13.85 10.17
N LEU A 191 3.56 14.43 10.54
CA LEU A 191 2.88 15.44 9.73
C LEU A 191 3.67 16.76 9.66
N ASN A 192 4.45 17.09 10.69
CA ASN A 192 5.30 18.27 10.71
C ASN A 192 6.66 18.07 10.02
N SER A 193 7.18 16.84 9.93
CA SER A 193 8.49 16.57 9.32
C SER A 193 8.44 16.39 7.80
N GLY A 194 7.32 15.91 7.25
CA GLY A 194 7.12 15.81 5.79
C GLY A 194 6.74 17.13 5.14
N THR A 195 7.66 18.05 4.94
CA THR A 195 7.37 19.40 4.40
C THR A 195 6.88 19.40 2.94
N SER A 196 7.44 18.54 2.07
CA SER A 196 7.28 18.62 0.62
C SER A 196 6.21 17.70 0.01
N GLY A 197 5.84 16.61 0.69
CA GLY A 197 4.90 15.60 0.18
C GLY A 197 5.35 14.85 -1.09
N ILE A 198 6.62 14.99 -1.50
CA ILE A 198 7.17 14.40 -2.73
C ILE A 198 7.06 12.88 -2.74
N GLY A 199 7.07 12.24 -1.57
CA GLY A 199 6.89 10.79 -1.44
C GLY A 199 5.57 10.26 -2.01
N ASN A 200 4.53 11.11 -2.10
CA ASN A 200 3.24 10.72 -2.67
C ASN A 200 3.18 10.94 -4.20
N LYS A 201 4.15 11.67 -4.79
CA LYS A 201 4.10 12.15 -6.18
C LYS A 201 4.00 11.04 -7.21
N ALA A 202 4.79 9.98 -7.10
CA ALA A 202 4.79 8.87 -8.07
C ALA A 202 3.42 8.20 -8.20
N PHE A 203 2.70 8.06 -7.08
CA PHE A 203 1.33 7.57 -7.05
C PHE A 203 0.37 8.55 -7.73
N ILE A 204 0.42 9.82 -7.34
CA ILE A 204 -0.48 10.86 -7.86
C ILE A 204 -0.30 11.02 -9.37
N ASP A 205 0.94 11.05 -9.86
CA ASP A 205 1.25 11.13 -11.29
C ASP A 205 0.73 9.91 -12.06
N SER A 206 0.73 8.73 -11.45
CA SER A 206 0.37 7.49 -12.13
C SER A 206 -1.15 7.24 -12.19
N ILE A 207 -1.87 7.51 -11.10
CA ILE A 207 -3.30 7.15 -11.02
C ILE A 207 -4.20 8.29 -10.52
N GLY A 208 -3.64 9.44 -10.11
CA GLY A 208 -4.40 10.55 -9.54
C GLY A 208 -5.47 11.11 -10.47
N SER A 209 -5.15 11.29 -11.77
CA SER A 209 -6.10 11.80 -12.76
C SER A 209 -7.32 10.89 -12.96
N MET A 210 -7.13 9.56 -12.88
CA MET A 210 -8.22 8.59 -12.95
C MET A 210 -9.14 8.70 -11.71
N LEU A 211 -8.55 8.94 -10.54
CA LEU A 211 -9.29 9.10 -9.28
C LEU A 211 -10.05 10.42 -9.19
N THR A 212 -9.62 11.46 -9.90
CA THR A 212 -10.29 12.77 -9.93
C THR A 212 -11.23 12.95 -11.13
N SER A 213 -11.23 12.01 -12.07
CA SER A 213 -12.15 11.97 -13.22
C SER A 213 -13.46 11.27 -12.88
N GLU A 214 -14.57 12.02 -12.91
CA GLU A 214 -15.93 11.47 -12.74
C GLU A 214 -16.24 10.40 -13.79
N SER A 215 -15.81 10.62 -15.03
CA SER A 215 -16.06 9.69 -16.12
C SER A 215 -15.36 8.34 -15.88
N ASP A 216 -14.15 8.35 -15.30
CA ASP A 216 -13.32 7.15 -15.14
C ASP A 216 -13.70 6.25 -13.98
N LEU A 217 -14.30 6.79 -12.92
CA LEU A 217 -14.75 6.00 -11.77
C LEU A 217 -16.11 6.50 -11.26
N PRO A 218 -17.19 6.47 -12.06
CA PRO A 218 -18.43 7.22 -11.81
C PRO A 218 -19.12 6.95 -10.47
N ARG A 219 -18.86 5.81 -9.82
CA ARG A 219 -19.46 5.46 -8.52
C ARG A 219 -18.57 5.78 -7.31
N LEU A 220 -17.33 6.21 -7.52
CA LEU A 220 -16.41 6.53 -6.45
C LEU A 220 -16.98 7.71 -5.65
N SER A 221 -17.28 7.45 -4.39
CA SER A 221 -17.92 8.43 -3.49
C SER A 221 -17.15 8.63 -2.19
N GLN A 222 -16.23 7.72 -1.87
CA GLN A 222 -15.41 7.77 -0.66
C GLN A 222 -13.95 7.40 -0.98
N VAL A 223 -13.02 8.24 -0.56
CA VAL A 223 -11.57 7.97 -0.62
C VAL A 223 -10.94 8.19 0.76
N TYR A 224 -10.12 7.24 1.19
CA TYR A 224 -9.30 7.37 2.40
C TYR A 224 -7.82 7.40 2.01
N LEU A 225 -7.11 8.42 2.46
CA LEU A 225 -5.69 8.65 2.17
C LEU A 225 -4.89 8.49 3.45
N TYR A 226 -4.26 7.34 3.64
CA TYR A 226 -3.39 7.04 4.77
C TYR A 226 -1.93 7.30 4.40
N GLY A 227 -1.22 8.09 5.20
CA GLY A 227 0.19 8.42 4.98
C GLY A 227 0.44 9.44 3.85
N PHE A 228 -0.60 10.17 3.46
CA PHE A 228 -0.47 11.33 2.59
C PHE A 228 -0.08 12.56 3.39
N ILE A 229 0.87 13.30 2.85
CA ILE A 229 1.25 14.60 3.36
C ILE A 229 0.30 15.63 2.74
N VAL A 230 -0.55 16.21 3.58
CA VAL A 230 -1.45 17.31 3.24
C VAL A 230 -1.30 18.42 4.28
N ARG A 231 -1.66 19.65 3.92
CA ARG A 231 -1.68 20.80 4.81
C ARG A 231 -2.68 20.52 5.92
N SER A 232 -2.16 20.44 7.14
CA SER A 232 -2.97 20.31 8.35
C SER A 232 -2.98 21.66 9.10
N PRO A 233 -4.11 22.08 9.69
CA PRO A 233 -4.14 23.21 10.62
C PRO A 233 -3.20 23.03 11.81
N LEU A 234 -2.83 21.78 12.13
CA LEU A 234 -1.89 21.43 13.19
C LEU A 234 -0.42 21.62 12.77
N ARG A 235 -0.14 22.00 11.51
CA ARG A 235 1.22 22.30 11.08
C ARG A 235 1.69 23.61 11.70
N ARG A 236 2.80 23.54 12.41
CA ARG A 236 3.40 24.70 13.09
C ARG A 236 4.03 25.71 12.12
N MET A 237 4.32 25.31 10.88
CA MET A 237 4.95 26.15 9.86
C MET A 237 4.06 26.28 8.61
N PRO A 238 4.00 27.46 7.97
CA PRO A 238 3.37 27.60 6.66
C PRO A 238 4.16 26.75 5.65
N SER A 239 3.57 25.64 5.20
CA SER A 239 4.13 24.83 4.10
C SER A 239 3.61 25.34 2.77
N GLU A 240 4.41 25.23 1.71
CA GLU A 240 3.93 25.35 0.33
C GLU A 240 2.85 24.29 0.05
N GLU A 241 2.11 24.48 -1.05
CA GLU A 241 1.13 23.49 -1.51
C GLU A 241 1.86 22.19 -1.89
N THR A 242 1.44 21.08 -1.31
CA THR A 242 2.00 19.75 -1.59
C THR A 242 1.20 19.04 -2.69
N PRO A 243 1.78 18.03 -3.37
CA PRO A 243 1.01 17.22 -4.31
C PRO A 243 -0.24 16.57 -3.66
N GLY A 244 -0.16 16.22 -2.38
CA GLY A 244 -1.29 15.69 -1.62
C GLY A 244 -2.42 16.70 -1.46
N ASP A 245 -2.11 17.99 -1.27
CA ASP A 245 -3.09 19.07 -1.16
C ASP A 245 -3.91 19.21 -2.43
N THR A 246 -3.23 19.34 -3.57
CA THR A 246 -3.89 19.45 -4.87
C THR A 246 -4.76 18.23 -5.15
N PHE A 247 -4.26 17.02 -4.83
CA PHE A 247 -5.02 15.79 -5.04
C PHE A 247 -6.27 15.70 -4.15
N LEU A 248 -6.15 16.08 -2.87
CA LEU A 248 -7.28 16.12 -1.93
C LEU A 248 -8.36 17.12 -2.42
N HIS A 249 -7.94 18.32 -2.79
CA HIS A 249 -8.83 19.35 -3.31
C HIS A 249 -9.53 18.92 -4.60
N ASP A 250 -8.84 18.20 -5.50
CA ASP A 250 -9.43 17.70 -6.74
C ASP A 250 -10.50 16.61 -6.49
N LEU A 251 -10.30 15.76 -5.49
CA LEU A 251 -11.29 14.78 -5.05
C LEU A 251 -12.53 15.46 -4.44
N GLU A 252 -12.33 16.47 -3.59
CA GLU A 252 -13.41 17.24 -2.98
C GLU A 252 -14.22 18.01 -4.02
N ARG A 253 -13.55 18.63 -4.99
CA ARG A 253 -14.18 19.35 -6.11
C ARG A 253 -15.06 18.43 -6.96
N ARG A 254 -14.67 17.16 -7.06
CA ARG A 254 -15.45 16.09 -7.72
C ARG A 254 -16.67 15.66 -6.89
N GLY A 255 -16.75 16.04 -5.61
CA GLY A 255 -17.80 15.61 -4.69
C GLY A 255 -17.53 14.25 -4.03
N VAL A 256 -16.28 13.77 -4.08
CA VAL A 256 -15.85 12.57 -3.35
C VAL A 256 -15.60 12.96 -1.90
N ARG A 257 -16.20 12.21 -0.96
CA ARG A 257 -15.86 12.35 0.45
C ARG A 257 -14.44 11.83 0.64
N CYS A 258 -13.53 12.72 0.98
CA CYS A 258 -12.14 12.37 1.18
C CYS A 258 -11.75 12.53 2.65
N GLU A 259 -10.91 11.62 3.13
CA GLU A 259 -10.40 11.67 4.48
C GLU A 259 -8.92 11.30 4.48
N ALA A 260 -8.06 12.24 4.87
CA ALA A 260 -6.64 11.99 5.06
C ALA A 260 -6.36 11.64 6.53
N ARG A 261 -5.63 10.55 6.76
CA ARG A 261 -5.24 10.08 8.09
C ARG A 261 -3.77 9.70 8.13
N ARG A 262 -3.21 9.61 9.34
CA ARG A 262 -1.92 8.94 9.55
C ARG A 262 -2.03 7.45 9.16
N GLY A 263 -1.12 7.00 8.31
CA GLY A 263 -0.95 5.59 7.97
C GLY A 263 -0.20 4.81 9.03
N LYS A 264 -0.04 3.50 8.81
CA LYS A 264 0.83 2.66 9.64
C LYS A 264 2.24 2.62 9.06
N TRP A 265 3.18 2.05 9.81
CA TRP A 265 4.56 1.90 9.34
C TRP A 265 4.79 0.60 8.58
N CYS A 266 5.84 0.60 7.78
CA CYS A 266 6.44 -0.59 7.18
C CYS A 266 7.80 -0.79 7.85
N LEU A 267 7.94 -1.82 8.70
CA LEU A 267 9.20 -2.14 9.36
C LEU A 267 10.11 -2.85 8.37
N PHE A 268 11.37 -2.45 8.30
CA PHE A 268 12.37 -2.97 7.38
C PHE A 268 13.58 -3.47 8.14
N ASP A 269 13.89 -4.74 7.96
CA ASP A 269 15.11 -5.37 8.43
C ASP A 269 16.18 -5.18 7.36
N GLN A 270 17.16 -4.34 7.68
CA GLN A 270 18.24 -4.00 6.76
C GLN A 270 19.14 -5.20 6.48
N GLU A 271 19.30 -6.16 7.40
CA GLU A 271 20.18 -7.31 7.20
C GLU A 271 19.60 -8.31 6.20
N SER A 272 18.31 -8.63 6.37
CA SER A 272 17.64 -9.61 5.52
C SER A 272 16.98 -9.03 4.27
N GLY A 273 16.84 -7.70 4.21
CA GLY A 273 16.06 -6.97 3.20
C GLY A 273 14.56 -7.24 3.31
N THR A 274 14.09 -7.81 4.43
CA THR A 274 12.68 -8.13 4.63
C THR A 274 11.93 -6.98 5.26
N ALA A 275 10.62 -6.96 5.06
CA ALA A 275 9.72 -5.95 5.55
C ALA A 275 8.46 -6.58 6.15
N SER A 276 7.89 -5.90 7.13
CA SER A 276 6.65 -6.30 7.77
C SER A 276 5.75 -5.10 8.01
N TRP A 277 4.45 -5.34 7.93
CA TRP A 277 3.47 -4.32 8.22
C TRP A 277 3.37 -4.08 9.72
N ALA A 278 3.70 -2.87 10.18
CA ALA A 278 3.52 -2.51 11.57
C ALA A 278 2.04 -2.66 11.95
N LYS A 279 1.80 -3.29 13.10
CA LYS A 279 0.45 -3.41 13.66
C LYS A 279 -0.03 -2.09 14.27
N TRP A 280 0.93 -1.29 14.73
CA TRP A 280 0.75 -0.01 15.40
C TRP A 280 0.63 1.16 14.42
N ASN A 281 -0.12 2.18 14.85
CA ASN A 281 -0.40 3.46 14.16
C ASN A 281 0.53 4.60 14.61
N GLY A 282 1.39 4.36 15.60
CA GLY A 282 2.53 5.20 15.94
C GLY A 282 2.32 6.06 17.17
N ASP A 283 1.81 5.42 18.20
CA ASP A 283 1.61 6.05 19.49
C ASP A 283 2.74 5.53 20.37
N GLY A 284 4.01 5.72 19.95
CA GLY A 284 5.20 5.18 20.62
C GLY A 284 5.36 5.54 22.10
N CYS A 285 4.39 6.19 22.73
CA CYS A 285 4.25 6.29 24.16
C CYS A 285 3.68 4.97 24.75
N SER A 286 4.50 3.93 24.80
CA SER A 286 4.34 2.91 25.85
C SER A 286 5.43 2.93 26.90
N ASN A 287 6.45 3.81 26.79
CA ASN A 287 7.49 3.91 27.82
C ASN A 287 7.97 5.31 28.23
N LEU A 288 7.53 6.42 27.61
CA LEU A 288 7.93 7.77 28.04
C LEU A 288 6.75 8.76 27.91
N HIS A 289 6.29 9.28 29.05
CA HIS A 289 5.25 10.28 29.27
C HIS A 289 3.79 9.80 29.26
N ASP A 290 3.37 9.28 30.42
CA ASP A 290 2.01 8.94 30.88
C ASP A 290 0.98 10.10 30.87
N GLU A 291 1.21 11.21 30.16
CA GLU A 291 0.27 12.35 30.13
C GLU A 291 -0.22 12.77 28.74
N TYR A 292 0.23 12.13 27.64
CA TYR A 292 -0.25 12.50 26.32
C TYR A 292 -1.41 11.62 25.86
N MET A 293 -2.62 12.07 26.20
CA MET A 293 -3.88 11.55 25.68
C MET A 293 -3.94 11.78 24.17
N GLY A 294 -3.73 10.72 23.38
CA GLY A 294 -3.87 10.75 21.91
C GLY A 294 -5.13 11.50 21.48
N VAL A 295 -4.96 12.49 20.60
CA VAL A 295 -6.05 13.29 20.08
C VAL A 295 -6.97 12.37 19.28
N ARG A 296 -8.13 12.06 19.86
CA ARG A 296 -9.18 11.31 19.17
C ARG A 296 -9.97 12.27 18.28
N TRP A 297 -10.28 11.77 17.08
CA TRP A 297 -10.85 12.41 15.88
C TRP A 297 -12.05 13.38 16.00
N TYR A 298 -12.65 13.61 17.18
CA TYR A 298 -13.78 14.54 17.30
C TYR A 298 -13.38 16.02 17.29
N THR A 299 -12.09 16.34 17.37
CA THR A 299 -11.62 17.74 17.44
C THR A 299 -11.27 18.36 16.07
N VAL A 300 -11.23 17.58 14.98
CA VAL A 300 -10.78 18.05 13.65
C VAL A 300 -11.94 18.33 12.68
N LEU A 301 -13.15 17.85 12.98
CA LEU A 301 -14.35 18.11 12.16
C LEU A 301 -15.27 19.20 12.72
N ALA A 302 -14.87 19.85 13.80
CA ALA A 302 -15.61 20.97 14.38
C ALA A 302 -14.80 22.26 14.20
N ASN A 303 -14.75 22.76 12.95
CA ASN A 303 -14.69 24.18 12.58
C ASN A 303 -14.25 24.30 11.11
N THR A 304 -15.19 24.15 10.20
CA THR A 304 -15.57 25.13 9.16
C THR A 304 -16.79 24.62 8.40
#